data_AF-A0A6J5IQ05-F1
#
_entry.id   AF-A0A6J5IQ05-F1
#
_cell.length_a   1.000
_cell.length_b   1.000
_cell.length_c   1.000
_cell.angle_alpha   90.00
_cell.angle_beta   90.00
_cell.angle_gamma   90.00
#
_symmetry.space_group_name_H-M   'P 1'
#
loop_
_entity.id
_entity.type
_entity.pdbx_description
1 polymer ?
#
loop_
_entity_poly.entity_id
_entity_poly.type
_entity_poly.pdbx_seq_one_letter_code
_entity_poly.pdbx_strand_id
1 'polypeptide(L)' 'MSKDHDKASHGSQDARRHKLDHQTRNEWLGRDAGLQEAWQKSGMTRDDFIRHNEDMIDKVIFERLDADR' A
#
# COMPACT_ATOMS: atom_id res chain seq x y z
N MET A 1 -42.49 -0.30 -15.39
CA MET A 1 -42.52 -1.51 -14.55
C MET A 1 -41.27 -2.33 -14.86
N SER A 2 -40.46 -2.60 -13.82
CA SER A 2 -39.24 -3.43 -13.63
C SER A 2 -38.40 -3.82 -14.86
N LYS A 3 -37.13 -3.43 -15.04
CA LYS A 3 -35.95 -3.43 -14.15
C LYS A 3 -35.50 -4.84 -13.75
N ASP A 4 -34.74 -5.48 -14.63
CA ASP A 4 -33.78 -6.54 -14.31
C ASP A 4 -32.64 -6.46 -15.34
N HIS A 5 -31.67 -5.59 -15.06
CA HIS A 5 -30.34 -5.71 -15.64
C HIS A 5 -29.49 -6.48 -14.65
N ASP A 6 -28.80 -7.47 -15.21
CA ASP A 6 -27.92 -8.42 -14.58
C ASP A 6 -27.22 -7.91 -13.33
N LYS A 7 -27.35 -8.73 -12.29
CA LYS A 7 -26.64 -8.65 -11.03
C LYS A 7 -25.20 -8.20 -11.28
N ALA A 8 -24.91 -7.00 -10.77
CA ALA A 8 -23.57 -6.49 -10.60
C ALA A 8 -22.67 -7.60 -10.08
N SER A 9 -21.72 -7.98 -10.93
CA SER A 9 -20.62 -8.90 -10.68
C SER A 9 -19.80 -8.39 -9.49
N HIS A 10 -20.25 -8.76 -8.28
CA HIS A 10 -19.48 -8.60 -7.06
C HIS A 10 -18.33 -9.61 -7.08
N GLY A 11 -17.10 -9.13 -6.96
CA GLY A 11 -15.99 -9.93 -6.44
C GLY A 11 -14.81 -10.21 -7.36
N SER A 12 -14.51 -9.36 -8.35
CA SER A 12 -13.20 -9.41 -9.03
C SER A 12 -12.40 -8.13 -8.75
N GLN A 13 -12.29 -7.77 -7.47
CA GLN A 13 -11.55 -6.58 -7.04
C GLN A 13 -10.26 -6.88 -6.24
N ASP A 14 -9.95 -8.15 -5.96
CA ASP A 14 -8.83 -8.51 -5.06
C ASP A 14 -7.50 -8.86 -5.74
N ALA A 15 -7.47 -9.19 -7.03
CA ALA A 15 -6.25 -9.72 -7.65
C ALA A 15 -5.31 -8.66 -8.25
N ARG A 16 -5.69 -7.38 -8.20
CA ARG A 16 -4.86 -6.25 -8.64
C ARG A 16 -4.89 -5.17 -7.58
N ARG A 17 -4.31 -5.43 -6.41
CA ARG A 17 -3.83 -4.34 -5.56
C ARG A 17 -2.90 -3.51 -6.44
N HIS A 18 -3.39 -2.38 -6.92
CA HIS A 18 -2.57 -1.42 -7.65
C HIS A 18 -1.37 -1.15 -6.75
N LYS A 19 -0.16 -1.48 -7.25
CA LYS A 19 1.07 -1.14 -6.53
C LYS A 19 0.98 0.33 -6.15
N LEU A 20 1.31 0.67 -4.90
CA LEU A 20 1.32 2.06 -4.48
C LEU A 20 2.34 2.82 -5.32
N ASP A 21 2.12 4.09 -5.55
CA ASP A 21 3.12 4.92 -6.22
C ASP A 21 4.29 5.25 -5.27
N HIS A 22 5.41 5.66 -5.84
CA HIS A 22 6.61 6.02 -5.08
C HIS A 22 6.36 7.15 -4.10
N GLN A 23 5.48 8.09 -4.45
CA GLN A 23 5.15 9.22 -3.60
C GLN A 23 4.45 8.77 -2.31
N THR A 24 3.45 7.89 -2.43
CA THR A 24 2.70 7.31 -1.32
C THR A 24 3.66 6.56 -0.38
N ARG A 25 4.57 5.75 -0.93
CA ARG A 25 5.59 5.05 -0.13
C ARG A 25 6.50 6.03 0.62
N ASN A 26 6.92 7.10 -0.04
CA ASN A 26 7.77 8.13 0.56
C ASN A 26 7.07 8.90 1.70
N GLU A 27 5.79 9.21 1.54
CA GLU A 27 4.99 9.86 2.58
C GLU A 27 4.84 8.95 3.81
N TRP A 28 4.53 7.67 3.59
CA TRP A 28 4.37 6.68 4.65
C TRP A 28 5.65 6.40 5.43
N LEU A 29 6.81 6.47 4.77
CA LEU A 29 8.12 6.43 5.43
C LEU A 29 8.36 7.54 6.45
N GLY A 30 7.62 8.66 6.37
CA GLY A 30 7.68 9.74 7.37
C GLY A 30 6.56 9.66 8.40
N ARG A 31 5.54 8.83 8.17
CA ARG A 31 4.34 8.72 9.00
C ARG A 31 4.39 7.50 9.91
N ASP A 32 4.92 6.38 9.43
CA ASP A 32 5.02 5.14 10.19
C ASP A 32 6.40 4.99 10.86
N ALA A 33 6.40 4.82 12.18
CA ALA A 33 7.61 4.69 12.97
C ALA A 33 8.41 3.42 12.64
N GLY A 34 7.73 2.33 12.27
CA GLY A 34 8.37 1.07 11.89
C GLY A 34 9.11 1.18 10.56
N LEU A 35 8.47 1.80 9.56
CA LEU A 35 9.12 2.09 8.28
C LEU A 35 10.29 3.07 8.43
N GLN A 36 10.13 4.10 9.28
CA GLN A 36 11.19 5.04 9.56
C GLN A 36 12.39 4.35 10.23
N GLU A 37 12.16 3.49 11.23
CA GLU A 37 13.21 2.74 11.91
C GLU A 37 13.91 1.77 10.95
N ALA A 38 13.14 1.04 10.13
CA ALA A 38 13.69 0.13 9.12
C ALA A 38 14.58 0.86 8.11
N TRP A 39 14.14 2.04 7.64
CA TRP A 39 14.94 2.88 6.76
C TRP A 39 16.22 3.35 7.43
N GLN A 40 16.16 3.88 8.66
CA GLN A 40 17.36 4.33 9.38
C GLN A 40 18.36 3.20 9.61
N LYS A 41 17.88 1.99 9.92
CA LYS A 41 18.72 0.80 10.07
C LYS A 41 19.35 0.32 8.75
N SER A 42 18.70 0.58 7.62
CA SER A 42 19.22 0.16 6.32
C SER A 42 20.46 0.92 5.86
N GLY A 43 20.66 2.16 6.37
CA GLY A 43 21.71 3.06 5.89
C GLY A 43 21.57 3.51 4.43
N MET A 44 20.44 3.19 3.78
CA MET A 44 20.16 3.53 2.39
C MET A 44 19.61 4.95 2.25
N THR A 45 19.73 5.52 1.05
CA THR A 45 18.92 6.68 0.70
C THR A 45 17.44 6.30 0.74
N ARG A 46 16.57 7.31 0.90
CA ARG A 46 15.13 7.06 1.00
C ARG A 46 14.57 6.41 -0.27
N ASP A 47 15.01 6.88 -1.43
CA ASP A 47 14.59 6.34 -2.72
C ASP A 47 15.08 4.90 -2.93
N ASP A 48 16.33 4.59 -2.55
CA ASP A 48 16.85 3.23 -2.65
C ASP A 48 16.14 2.28 -1.70
N PHE A 49 15.87 2.73 -0.46
CA PHE A 49 15.08 1.95 0.48
C PHE A 49 13.69 1.63 -0.07
N ILE A 50 13.03 2.61 -0.68
CA ILE A 50 11.71 2.40 -1.31
C ILE A 50 11.82 1.38 -2.46
N ARG A 51 12.75 1.58 -3.39
CA ARG A 51 12.91 0.70 -4.57
C ARG A 51 13.25 -0.74 -4.19
N HIS A 52 14.05 -0.95 -3.15
CA HIS A 52 14.43 -2.28 -2.69
C HIS A 52 13.34 -2.96 -1.84
N ASN A 53 12.44 -2.19 -1.23
CA ASN A 53 11.46 -2.69 -0.26
C ASN A 53 10.01 -2.37 -0.64
N GLU A 54 9.70 -2.16 -1.92
CA GLU A 54 8.36 -1.76 -2.39
C GLU A 54 7.26 -2.67 -1.84
N ASP A 55 7.43 -3.99 -1.95
CA ASP A 55 6.41 -4.96 -1.53
C ASP A 55 6.25 -5.00 0.01
N MET A 56 7.34 -4.81 0.76
CA MET A 56 7.30 -4.74 2.23
C MET A 56 6.57 -3.47 2.68
N ILE A 57 6.90 -2.33 2.07
CA ILE A 57 6.29 -1.04 2.37
C ILE A 57 4.79 -1.09 2.04
N ASP A 58 4.43 -1.59 0.85
CA ASP A 58 3.03 -1.73 0.44
C ASP A 58 2.24 -2.58 1.43
N LYS A 59 2.81 -3.71 1.87
CA LYS A 59 2.18 -4.56 2.89
C LYS A 59 1.91 -3.81 4.20
N VAL A 60 2.91 -3.11 4.75
CA VAL A 60 2.76 -2.34 6.00
C VAL A 60 1.69 -1.25 5.84
N ILE A 61 1.66 -0.57 4.69
CA ILE A 61 0.66 0.45 4.40
C ILE A 61 -0.75 -0.16 4.36
N PHE A 62 -0.95 -1.27 3.65
CA PHE A 62 -2.25 -1.93 3.62
C PHE A 62 -2.69 -2.41 5.00
N GLU A 63 -1.80 -3.00 5.79
CA GLU A 63 -2.10 -3.42 7.16
C GLU A 63 -2.52 -2.22 8.03
N ARG A 64 -1.88 -1.05 7.86
CA ARG A 64 -2.24 0.15 8.62
C ARG A 64 -3.57 0.77 8.16
N LEU A 65 -3.82 0.80 6.85
CA LEU A 65 -5.08 1.28 6.29
C LEU A 65 -6.26 0.39 6.69
N ASP A 66 -6.06 -0.93 6.75
CA ASP A 66 -7.07 -1.88 7.21
C ASP A 66 -7.33 -1.75 8.73
N ALA A 67 -6.32 -1.39 9.52
CA ALA A 67 -6.45 -1.20 10.97
C ALA A 67 -7.14 0.12 11.36
N ASP A 68 -7.07 1.15 10.50
CA ASP A 68 -7.76 2.44 10.70
C ASP A 68 -9.26 2.39 10.32
N ARG A 69 -9.76 1.24 9.82
CA ARG A 69 -11.14 1.03 9.37
C ARG A 69 -12.02 0.35 10.42
#